data_AF-A0A821FWB6-F1
#
_entry.id   AF-A0A821FWB6-F1
#
_cell.length_a   1.000
_cell.length_b   1.000
_cell.length_c   1.000
_cell.angle_alpha   90.00
_cell.angle_beta   90.00
_cell.angle_gamma   90.00
#
_symmetry.space_group_name_H-M   'P 1'
#
loop_
_entity.id
_entity.type
_entity.pdbx_description
1 polymer ?
#
loop_
_entity_poly.entity_id
_entity_poly.type
_entity_poly.pdbx_seq_one_letter_code
_entity_poly.pdbx_strand_id
1 'polypeptide(L)'
;MYDTIVHTMIPPCVLFIFNILVIGSAARQKHKVSPSISVSNILKKNRRMILQLLGISLMSFITWTHWVVVILVHNFYDPSFAEQFITIAVHYLLYFTSFGSPFVALIGLSEIRKEFK
;
A
#
# COMPACT_ATOMS: atom_id res chain seq x y z
N MET A 1 -24.36 -5.12 -1.52
CA MET A 1 -23.24 -5.55 -2.39
C MET A 1 -22.48 -4.35 -2.93
N TYR A 2 -23.13 -3.44 -3.67
CA TYR A 2 -22.52 -2.19 -4.13
C TYR A 2 -21.90 -1.40 -2.97
N ASP A 3 -22.66 -1.17 -1.89
CA ASP A 3 -22.17 -0.45 -0.71
C ASP A 3 -20.96 -1.12 -0.06
N THR A 4 -20.95 -2.45 0.04
CA THR A 4 -19.83 -3.21 0.60
C THR A 4 -18.57 -3.05 -0.25
N ILE A 5 -18.69 -3.16 -1.58
CA ILE A 5 -17.56 -2.99 -2.50
C ILE A 5 -17.04 -1.55 -2.44
N VAL A 6 -17.96 -0.57 -2.47
CA VAL A 6 -17.65 0.85 -2.43
C VAL A 6 -16.95 1.23 -1.11
N HIS A 7 -17.48 0.83 0.04
CA HIS A 7 -16.87 1.08 1.34
C HIS A 7 -15.50 0.39 1.51
N THR A 8 -15.29 -0.76 0.86
CA THR A 8 -14.02 -1.49 0.93
C THR A 8 -12.97 -0.90 -0.01
N MET A 9 -13.38 -0.39 -1.18
CA MET A 9 -12.48 0.11 -2.22
C MET A 9 -12.16 1.60 -2.13
N ILE A 10 -13.07 2.43 -1.63
CA ILE A 10 -12.84 3.87 -1.51
C ILE A 10 -11.59 4.17 -0.67
N PRO A 11 -11.42 3.64 0.56
CA PRO A 11 -10.25 3.96 1.38
C PRO A 11 -8.89 3.65 0.72
N PRO A 12 -8.64 2.44 0.16
CA PRO A 12 -7.37 2.16 -0.48
C PRO A 12 -7.19 2.94 -1.79
N CYS A 13 -8.25 3.19 -2.56
CA CYS A 13 -8.19 4.06 -3.75
C CYS A 13 -7.79 5.49 -3.40
N VAL A 14 -8.43 6.09 -2.39
CA VAL A 14 -8.14 7.44 -1.93
C VAL A 14 -6.70 7.53 -1.43
N LEU A 15 -6.26 6.59 -0.60
CA LEU A 15 -4.88 6.52 -0.13
C LEU A 15 -3.87 6.40 -1.27
N PHE A 16 -4.16 5.58 -2.28
CA PHE A 16 -3.30 5.42 -3.44
C PHE A 16 -3.18 6.72 -4.25
N ILE A 17 -4.29 7.41 -4.51
CA ILE A 17 -4.31 8.70 -5.22
C ILE A 17 -3.51 9.75 -4.44
N PHE A 18 -3.74 9.89 -3.13
CA PHE A 18 -2.99 10.84 -2.31
C PHE A 18 -1.49 10.56 -2.31
N ASN A 19 -1.09 9.29 -2.22
CA ASN A 19 0.33 8.93 -2.30
C ASN A 19 0.95 9.29 -3.66
N ILE A 20 0.24 9.08 -4.77
CA ILE A 20 0.70 9.51 -6.10
C ILE A 20 0.85 11.04 -6.15
N LEU A 21 -0.11 11.80 -5.62
CA LEU A 21 -0.04 13.26 -5.58
C LEU A 21 1.15 13.76 -4.76
N VAL A 22 1.44 13.13 -3.62
CA VAL A 22 2.61 13.44 -2.78
C VAL A 22 3.92 13.11 -3.50
N ILE A 23 3.99 11.99 -4.23
CA ILE A 23 5.16 11.66 -5.06
C ILE A 23 5.37 12.70 -6.17
N GLY A 24 4.29 13.05 -6.86
CA GLY A 24 4.32 14.03 -7.95
C GLY A 24 4.77 15.42 -7.45
N SER A 25 4.29 15.85 -6.29
CA SER A 25 4.69 17.13 -5.69
C SER A 25 6.16 17.12 -5.25
N ALA A 26 6.63 16.04 -4.62
CA ALA A 26 8.02 15.86 -4.22
C ALA A 26 8.97 15.84 -5.43
N ALA A 27 8.60 15.16 -6.52
CA ALA A 27 9.38 15.14 -7.76
C ALA A 27 9.49 16.53 -8.39
N ARG A 28 8.40 17.31 -8.42
CA ARG A 28 8.40 18.69 -8.92
C ARG A 28 9.28 19.62 -8.08
N GLN A 29 9.28 19.46 -6.75
CA GLN A 29 10.12 20.27 -5.87
C GLN A 29 11.61 19.97 -6.05
N LYS A 30 11.98 18.71 -6.29
CA LYS A 30 13.37 18.31 -6.58
C LYS A 30 13.94 19.03 -7.81
N HIS A 31 13.11 19.32 -8.81
CA HIS A 31 13.53 20.02 -10.03
C HIS A 31 13.76 21.53 -9.84
N LYS A 32 13.22 22.16 -8.79
CA LYS A 32 13.29 23.61 -8.59
C LYS A 32 14.43 24.08 -7.68
N VAL A 33 15.04 23.19 -6.90
CA VAL A 33 15.99 23.57 -5.85
C VAL A 33 17.38 23.04 -6.19
N SER A 34 18.37 23.94 -6.27
CA SER A 34 19.80 23.56 -6.29
C SER A 34 20.14 22.94 -4.92
N PRO A 35 20.45 21.64 -4.85
CA PRO A 35 20.39 20.93 -3.58
C PRO A 35 21.65 21.20 -2.75
N SER A 36 21.51 21.97 -1.68
CA SER A 36 22.48 21.94 -0.58
C SER A 36 22.52 20.53 0.06
N ILE A 37 23.61 20.18 0.72
CA ILE A 37 23.79 18.85 1.35
C ILE A 37 22.66 18.54 2.35
N SER A 38 22.21 19.56 3.11
CA SER A 38 21.09 19.44 4.05
C SER A 38 19.76 19.13 3.34
N VAL A 39 19.45 19.88 2.27
CA VAL A 39 18.24 19.68 1.46
C VAL A 39 18.23 18.30 0.79
N SER A 40 19.38 17.82 0.32
CA SER A 40 19.54 16.47 -0.25
C SER A 40 19.25 15.35 0.76
N ASN A 41 19.69 15.50 2.00
CA ASN A 41 19.41 14.54 3.08
C ASN A 41 17.92 14.51 3.45
N ILE A 42 17.27 15.67 3.54
CA ILE A 42 15.82 15.79 3.79
C ILE A 42 15.03 15.12 2.65
N LEU A 43 15.38 15.39 1.39
CA LEU A 43 14.78 14.76 0.21
C LEU A 43 14.93 13.23 0.23
N LYS A 44 16.09 12.71 0.64
CA LYS A 44 16.32 11.26 0.78
C LYS A 44 15.43 10.65 1.88
N LYS A 45 15.30 11.29 3.04
CA LYS A 45 14.43 10.83 4.13
C LYS A 45 12.96 10.85 3.69
N ASN A 46 12.50 11.95 3.07
CA ASN A 46 11.15 12.08 2.54
C ASN A 46 10.86 11.02 1.46
N ARG A 47 11.79 10.78 0.53
CA ARG A 47 11.63 9.74 -0.50
C ARG A 47 11.44 8.35 0.13
N ARG A 48 12.17 8.02 1.19
CA ARG A 48 12.04 6.73 1.87
C ARG A 48 10.70 6.59 2.59
N MET A 49 10.25 7.64 3.29
CA MET A 49 8.92 7.66 3.92
C MET A 49 7.80 7.54 2.89
N ILE A 50 7.93 8.22 1.75
CA ILE A 50 6.99 8.13 0.63
C ILE A 50 6.96 6.72 0.04
N LEU A 51 8.12 6.07 -0.16
CA LEU A 51 8.19 4.68 -0.65
C LEU A 51 7.57 3.70 0.34
N GLN A 52 7.76 3.90 1.65
CA GLN A 52 7.09 3.13 2.69
C GLN A 52 5.57 3.28 2.59
N LEU A 53 5.07 4.51 2.54
CA LEU A 53 3.63 4.77 2.45
C LEU A 53 3.03 4.16 1.18
N LEU A 54 3.70 4.31 0.04
CA LEU A 54 3.26 3.70 -1.21
C LEU A 54 3.28 2.16 -1.12
N GLY A 55 4.30 1.56 -0.53
CA GLY A 55 4.38 0.12 -0.34
C GLY A 55 3.22 -0.42 0.51
N ILE A 56 2.92 0.24 1.64
CA ILE A 56 1.81 -0.14 2.53
C ILE A 56 0.47 0.03 1.80
N SER A 57 0.28 1.16 1.11
CA SER A 57 -0.96 1.41 0.36
C SER A 57 -1.14 0.42 -0.81
N LEU A 58 -0.07 0.05 -1.50
CA LEU A 58 -0.12 -0.94 -2.58
C LEU A 58 -0.45 -2.33 -2.04
N MET A 59 0.20 -2.77 -0.95
CA MET A 59 -0.11 -4.04 -0.29
C MET A 59 -1.58 -4.09 0.15
N SER A 60 -2.08 -3.01 0.75
CA SER A 60 -3.48 -2.89 1.15
C SER A 60 -4.40 -2.96 -0.07
N PHE A 61 -4.13 -2.19 -1.12
CA PHE A 61 -4.93 -2.19 -2.35
C PHE A 61 -5.00 -3.57 -3.01
N ILE A 62 -3.88 -4.26 -3.15
CA ILE A 62 -3.84 -5.63 -3.71
C ILE A 62 -4.69 -6.58 -2.87
N THR A 63 -4.56 -6.52 -1.55
CA THR A 63 -5.29 -7.39 -0.62
C THR A 63 -6.80 -7.18 -0.73
N TRP A 64 -7.26 -5.93 -0.65
CA TRP A 64 -8.67 -5.61 -0.75
C TRP A 64 -9.24 -5.89 -2.14
N THR A 65 -8.43 -5.74 -3.20
CA THR A 65 -8.86 -6.06 -4.58
C THR A 65 -9.17 -7.54 -4.72
N HIS A 66 -8.31 -8.41 -4.16
CA HIS A 66 -8.58 -9.84 -4.14
C HIS A 66 -9.88 -10.18 -3.40
N TRP A 67 -10.12 -9.54 -2.25
CA TRP A 67 -11.37 -9.73 -1.50
C TRP A 67 -12.62 -9.35 -2.31
N VAL A 68 -12.58 -8.23 -3.04
CA VAL A 68 -13.71 -7.83 -3.90
C VAL A 68 -13.91 -8.78 -5.07
N VAL A 69 -12.83 -9.27 -5.70
CA VAL A 69 -12.93 -10.28 -6.77
C VAL A 69 -13.61 -11.54 -6.25
N VAL A 70 -13.23 -11.99 -5.05
CA VAL A 70 -13.85 -13.15 -4.41
C VAL A 70 -15.34 -12.95 -4.14
N ILE A 71 -15.73 -11.78 -3.62
CA ILE A 71 -17.15 -11.43 -3.42
C ILE A 71 -17.90 -11.46 -4.76
N LEU A 72 -17.34 -10.90 -5.83
CA LEU A 72 -17.97 -10.91 -7.15
C LEU A 72 -18.14 -12.34 -7.67
N VAL A 73 -17.10 -13.17 -7.58
CA VAL A 73 -17.16 -14.57 -8.03
C VAL A 73 -18.19 -15.36 -7.23
N HIS A 74 -18.22 -15.22 -5.90
CA HIS A 74 -19.21 -15.88 -5.04
C HIS A 74 -20.65 -15.51 -5.41
N ASN A 75 -20.90 -14.25 -5.76
CA ASN A 75 -22.26 -13.77 -6.01
C ASN A 75 -22.74 -13.97 -7.46
N PHE A 76 -21.82 -14.01 -8.44
CA PHE A 76 -22.17 -14.10 -9.86
C PHE A 76 -21.86 -15.47 -10.51
N TYR A 77 -21.09 -16.32 -9.84
CA TYR A 77 -20.68 -17.64 -10.33
C TYR A 77 -20.96 -18.72 -9.26
N ASP A 78 -20.41 -19.91 -9.45
CA ASP A 78 -20.62 -21.05 -8.57
C ASP A 78 -20.03 -20.80 -7.15
N PRO A 79 -20.84 -20.87 -6.08
CA PRO A 79 -20.39 -20.67 -4.70
C PRO A 79 -19.28 -21.64 -4.27
N SER A 80 -19.27 -22.85 -4.83
CA SER A 80 -18.28 -23.89 -4.49
C SER A 80 -16.85 -23.51 -4.92
N PHE A 81 -16.71 -22.80 -6.04
CA PHE A 81 -15.44 -22.26 -6.49
C PHE A 81 -14.96 -21.12 -5.58
N ALA A 82 -15.91 -20.28 -5.13
CA ALA A 82 -15.60 -19.19 -4.23
C ALA A 82 -15.12 -19.69 -2.85
N GLU A 83 -15.70 -20.73 -2.27
CA GLU A 83 -15.25 -21.25 -0.96
C GLU A 83 -13.78 -21.71 -0.95
N GLN A 84 -13.34 -22.40 -2.01
CA GLN A 84 -11.94 -22.81 -2.16
C GLN A 84 -11.00 -21.61 -2.33
N PHE A 85 -11.43 -20.61 -3.10
CA PHE A 85 -10.67 -19.39 -3.33
C PHE A 85 -10.66 -18.46 -2.11
N ILE A 86 -11.74 -18.38 -1.35
CA ILE A 86 -11.88 -17.62 -0.09
C ILE A 86 -10.85 -18.11 0.91
N THR A 87 -10.80 -19.43 1.12
CA THR A 87 -9.97 -20.03 2.16
C THR A 87 -8.47 -19.80 1.92
N ILE A 88 -8.03 -19.86 0.67
CA ILE A 88 -6.61 -19.71 0.30
C ILE A 88 -6.27 -18.24 0.05
N ALA A 89 -7.06 -17.50 -0.73
CA ALA A 89 -6.68 -16.14 -1.11
C ALA A 89 -6.91 -15.17 0.05
N VAL A 90 -8.07 -15.21 0.70
CA VAL A 90 -8.45 -14.17 1.66
C VAL A 90 -7.68 -14.32 2.96
N HIS A 91 -7.63 -15.56 3.47
CA HIS A 91 -7.01 -15.82 4.76
C HIS A 91 -5.51 -15.48 4.71
N TYR A 92 -4.77 -15.98 3.71
CA TYR A 92 -3.33 -15.76 3.63
C TYR A 92 -2.92 -14.36 3.12
N LEU A 93 -3.68 -13.71 2.22
CA LEU A 93 -3.33 -12.34 1.78
C LEU A 93 -3.52 -11.30 2.87
N LEU A 94 -4.56 -11.40 3.71
CA LEU A 94 -4.76 -10.46 4.82
C LEU A 94 -3.61 -10.55 5.84
N TYR A 95 -3.16 -11.78 6.17
CA TYR A 95 -1.98 -11.96 7.01
C TYR A 95 -0.72 -11.41 6.35
N PHE A 96 -0.59 -11.51 5.03
CA PHE A 96 0.54 -10.93 4.31
C PHE A 96 0.59 -9.40 4.47
N THR A 97 -0.54 -8.71 4.45
CA THR A 97 -0.59 -7.25 4.69
C THR A 97 -0.15 -6.91 6.11
N SER A 98 -0.70 -7.58 7.12
CA SER A 98 -0.39 -7.34 8.53
C SER A 98 1.04 -7.71 8.91
N PHE A 99 1.56 -8.80 8.36
CA PHE A 99 2.93 -9.25 8.61
C PHE A 99 3.95 -8.47 7.78
N GLY A 100 3.64 -8.13 6.53
CA GLY A 100 4.56 -7.45 5.62
C GLY A 100 4.71 -5.95 5.91
N SER A 101 3.69 -5.30 6.48
CA SER A 101 3.71 -3.86 6.75
C SER A 101 4.86 -3.40 7.69
N PRO A 102 5.21 -4.11 8.78
CA PRO A 102 6.43 -3.85 9.54
C PRO A 102 7.72 -3.86 8.70
N PHE A 103 7.87 -4.81 7.77
CA PHE A 103 9.07 -4.88 6.92
C PHE A 103 9.13 -3.74 5.91
N VAL A 104 7.98 -3.36 5.33
CA VAL A 104 7.88 -2.18 4.47
C VAL A 104 8.14 -0.91 5.28
N ALA A 105 7.75 -0.86 6.56
CA ALA A 105 8.02 0.28 7.44
C ALA A 105 9.52 0.51 7.68
N LEU A 106 10.32 -0.55 7.71
CA LEU A 106 11.78 -0.46 7.83
C LEU A 106 12.45 0.25 6.64
N ILE A 107 11.77 0.38 5.49
CA ILE A 107 12.26 1.15 4.34
C ILE A 107 12.35 2.65 4.68
N GLY A 108 11.36 3.19 5.38
CA GLY A 108 11.29 4.60 5.77
C GLY A 108 11.99 4.90 7.10
N LEU A 109 12.06 3.93 8.02
CA LEU A 109 12.60 4.10 9.37
C LEU A 109 14.09 3.74 9.42
N SER A 110 14.93 4.59 8.82
CA SER A 110 16.38 4.36 8.79
C SER A 110 17.07 4.43 10.16
N GLU A 111 16.41 5.01 11.17
CA GLU A 111 16.89 5.07 12.55
C GLU A 111 16.83 3.68 13.19
N ILE A 112 15.66 3.04 13.13
CA ILE A 112 15.43 1.67 13.61
C ILE A 112 16.35 0.67 12.89
N ARG A 113 16.53 0.82 11.57
CA ARG A 113 17.41 -0.07 10.80
C ARG A 113 18.87 -0.09 11.28
N LYS A 114 19.35 0.98 11.94
CA LYS A 114 20.72 1.03 12.48
C LYS A 114 20.88 0.20 13.76
N GLU A 115 19.80 -0.04 14.50
CA GLU A 115 19.83 -0.86 15.72
C GLU A 115 19.83 -2.37 15.43
N PHE A 116 19.40 -2.77 14.23
CA PHE A 116 19.38 -4.16 13.78
C PHE A 116 20.61 -4.55 12.91
N LYS A 117 21.64 -3.72 12.87
CA LYS A 117 22.89 -3.94 12.12
C LYS A 117 24.06 -4.09 13.07
#